data_AF-A0A7Y9BI89-F1
#
_entry.id   AF-A0A7Y9BI89-F1
#
_cell.length_a   1.000
_cell.length_b   1.000
_cell.length_c   1.000
_cell.angle_alpha   90.00
_cell.angle_beta   90.00
_cell.angle_gamma   90.00
#
_symmetry.space_group_name_H-M   'P 1'
#
loop_
_entity.id
_entity.type
_entity.pdbx_description
1 polymer ?
#
loop_
_entity_poly.entity_id
_entity_poly.type
_entity_poly.pdbx_seq_one_letter_code
_entity_poly.pdbx_strand_id
1 'polypeptide(L)'
;MAITSFIWTINRPHGNKKAGDDVSINVNLAASQANKISDYSSKLLEVKNNLNRVKGNLNNGWNAREMIYINQSIDSINREVAALSSKLDSIGSDVLSGAQQIQRQEEAEARAKAEAEAKAKAEAEKKANTAGN
;
A
#
# COMPACT_ATOMS: atom_id res chain seq x y z
N MET A 1 -12.75 -13.02 11.55
CA MET A 1 -13.44 -12.87 10.24
C MET A 1 -13.92 -11.43 10.04
N ALA A 2 -13.01 -10.48 9.79
CA ALA A 2 -13.39 -9.08 9.56
C ALA A 2 -12.58 -8.39 8.44
N ILE A 3 -11.48 -8.98 7.98
CA ILE A 3 -10.60 -8.40 6.96
C ILE A 3 -11.13 -8.70 5.54
N THR A 4 -11.79 -9.85 5.35
CA THR A 4 -12.38 -10.25 4.05
C THR A 4 -13.51 -9.33 3.59
N SER A 5 -14.22 -8.67 4.51
CA SER A 5 -15.37 -7.84 4.15
C SER A 5 -14.96 -6.43 3.68
N PHE A 6 -13.80 -5.91 4.11
CA PHE A 6 -13.34 -4.57 3.72
C PHE A 6 -12.73 -4.53 2.31
N ILE A 7 -12.19 -5.67 1.84
CA ILE A 7 -11.58 -5.80 0.50
C ILE A 7 -12.65 -5.77 -0.62
N TRP A 8 -13.88 -6.20 -0.34
CA TRP A 8 -14.97 -6.19 -1.34
C TRP A 8 -15.39 -4.77 -1.76
N THR A 9 -15.21 -3.77 -0.91
CA THR A 9 -15.64 -2.39 -1.19
C THR A 9 -14.66 -1.61 -2.08
N ILE A 10 -13.39 -1.99 -2.13
CA ILE A 10 -12.36 -1.25 -2.90
C ILE A 10 -12.38 -1.65 -4.39
N ASN A 11 -13.02 -2.77 -4.75
CA ASN A 11 -12.96 -3.35 -6.09
C ASN A 11 -14.36 -3.55 -6.70
N ARG A 12 -15.15 -2.47 -6.82
CA ARG A 12 -16.41 -2.50 -7.58
C ARG A 12 -16.24 -1.83 -8.95
N PRO A 13 -15.69 -2.53 -9.96
CA PRO A 13 -15.77 -2.07 -11.33
C PRO A 13 -17.20 -2.29 -11.86
N HIS A 14 -17.77 -1.25 -12.47
CA HIS A 14 -18.98 -1.36 -13.28
C HIS A 14 -18.66 -2.20 -14.53
N GLY A 15 -18.98 -3.48 -14.51
CA GLY A 15 -18.86 -4.35 -15.69
C GLY A 15 -18.93 -5.82 -15.33
N ASN A 16 -19.85 -6.54 -15.98
CA ASN A 16 -20.00 -8.00 -15.93
C ASN A 16 -18.64 -8.71 -16.08
N LYS A 17 -18.10 -9.30 -15.00
CA LYS A 17 -16.91 -10.17 -15.06
C LYS A 17 -17.33 -11.63 -15.07
N LYS A 18 -16.85 -12.39 -16.06
CA LYS A 18 -16.99 -13.85 -16.14
C LYS A 18 -15.91 -14.51 -15.27
N ALA A 19 -16.18 -15.73 -14.81
CA ALA A 19 -15.21 -16.53 -14.06
C ALA A 19 -13.93 -16.71 -14.89
N GLY A 20 -12.82 -16.10 -14.47
CA GLY A 20 -11.54 -16.11 -15.17
C GLY A 20 -10.88 -14.75 -15.39
N ASP A 21 -11.47 -13.64 -14.95
CA ASP A 21 -10.82 -12.33 -15.01
C ASP A 21 -9.70 -12.25 -13.94
N ASP A 22 -8.49 -12.67 -14.31
CA ASP A 22 -7.25 -12.48 -13.56
C ASP A 22 -7.18 -11.03 -13.05
N VAL A 23 -7.12 -10.88 -11.73
CA VAL A 23 -7.04 -9.60 -11.03
C VAL A 23 -5.63 -9.04 -11.19
N SER A 24 -5.19 -8.72 -12.40
CA SER A 24 -3.85 -8.16 -12.61
C SER A 24 -3.66 -6.90 -11.74
N ILE A 25 -2.73 -6.98 -10.78
CA ILE A 25 -2.40 -5.84 -9.93
C ILE A 25 -1.54 -4.85 -10.71
N ASN A 26 -1.89 -3.56 -10.64
CA ASN A 26 -1.04 -2.51 -11.20
C ASN A 26 -0.03 -2.05 -10.13
N VAL A 27 1.16 -2.67 -10.12
CA VAL A 27 2.24 -2.33 -9.18
C VAL A 27 2.70 -0.88 -9.32
N ASN A 28 2.66 -0.31 -10.53
CA ASN A 28 3.00 1.10 -10.73
C ASN A 28 1.99 2.04 -10.07
N LEU A 29 0.70 1.68 -10.09
CA LEU A 29 -0.33 2.41 -9.36
C LEU A 29 -0.13 2.29 -7.84
N ALA A 30 0.17 1.10 -7.34
CA ALA A 30 0.47 0.89 -5.92
C ALA A 30 1.71 1.68 -5.47
N ALA A 31 2.78 1.70 -6.27
CA ALA A 31 3.96 2.53 -6.02
C ALA A 31 3.62 4.02 -6.02
N SER A 32 2.80 4.49 -6.96
CA SER A 32 2.32 5.89 -6.98
C SER A 32 1.51 6.24 -5.72
N GLN A 33 0.67 5.32 -5.25
CA GLN A 33 -0.09 5.50 -4.01
C GLN A 33 0.82 5.52 -2.78
N ALA A 34 1.78 4.61 -2.69
CA ALA A 34 2.78 4.58 -1.61
C ALA A 34 3.60 5.89 -1.55
N ASN A 35 4.01 6.41 -2.71
CA ASN A 35 4.72 7.70 -2.78
C ASN A 35 3.85 8.86 -2.27
N LYS A 36 2.58 8.93 -2.66
CA LYS A 36 1.66 9.96 -2.15
C LYS A 36 1.48 9.88 -0.63
N ILE A 37 1.46 8.66 -0.08
CA ILE A 37 1.36 8.45 1.37
C ILE A 37 2.64 8.94 2.07
N SER A 38 3.82 8.66 1.51
CA SER A 38 5.10 9.16 2.01
C SER A 38 5.18 10.70 1.95
N ASP A 39 4.65 11.32 0.90
CA ASP A 39 4.56 12.79 0.79
C ASP A 39 3.70 13.36 1.92
N TYR A 40 2.57 12.73 2.27
CA TYR A 40 1.73 13.15 3.39
C TYR A 40 2.43 12.97 4.74
N SER A 41 3.17 11.87 4.94
CA SER A 41 3.99 11.68 6.14
C SER A 41 5.02 12.80 6.30
N SER A 42 5.71 13.16 5.21
CA SER A 42 6.70 14.24 5.20
C SER A 42 6.08 15.60 5.57
N LYS A 43 4.91 15.92 4.99
CA LYS A 43 4.17 17.16 5.33
C LYS A 43 3.76 17.22 6.80
N LEU A 44 3.40 16.09 7.41
CA LEU A 44 3.10 16.04 8.84
C LEU A 44 4.33 16.36 9.70
N LEU A 45 5.50 15.83 9.33
CA LEU A 45 6.76 16.16 10.01
C LEU A 45 7.14 17.63 9.85
N GLU A 46 6.89 18.23 8.70
CA GLU A 46 7.05 19.68 8.50
C GLU A 46 6.14 20.50 9.43
N VAL A 47 4.86 20.12 9.55
CA VAL A 47 3.91 20.75 10.48
C VAL A 47 4.40 20.66 11.92
N LYS A 48 4.88 19.48 12.35
CA LYS A 48 5.49 19.28 13.68
C LYS A 48 6.68 20.22 13.91
N ASN A 49 7.57 20.34 12.94
CA ASN A 49 8.73 21.23 13.04
C ASN A 49 8.31 22.70 13.14
N ASN A 50 7.27 23.10 12.40
CA ASN A 50 6.72 24.44 12.48
C ASN A 50 6.09 24.70 13.87
N LEU A 51 5.33 23.74 14.41
CA LEU A 51 4.76 23.84 15.77
C LEU A 51 5.85 24.03 16.83
N ASN A 52 6.98 23.32 16.71
CA ASN A 52 8.13 23.51 17.60
C ASN A 52 8.75 24.91 17.49
N ARG A 53 8.85 25.45 16.28
CA ARG A 53 9.32 26.83 16.08
C ARG A 53 8.37 27.85 16.71
N VAL A 54 7.06 27.68 16.51
CA VAL A 54 6.03 28.52 17.14
C VAL A 54 6.12 28.44 18.66
N LYS A 55 6.23 27.23 19.23
CA LYS A 55 6.44 27.01 20.67
C LYS A 55 7.65 27.80 21.19
N GLY A 56 8.79 27.72 20.50
CA GLY A 56 9.99 28.47 20.86
C GLY A 56 9.77 29.98 20.86
N ASN A 57 9.14 30.51 19.81
CA ASN A 57 8.84 31.94 19.69
C ASN A 57 7.89 32.43 20.79
N LEU A 58 6.85 31.65 21.11
CA LEU A 58 5.90 31.99 22.17
C LEU A 58 6.59 32.03 23.54
N ASN A 59 7.41 31.03 23.87
CA ASN A 59 8.13 31.01 25.15
C ASN A 59 9.16 32.14 25.28
N ASN A 60 9.69 32.65 24.17
CA ASN A 60 10.59 33.81 24.19
C ASN A 60 9.87 35.13 24.46
N GLY A 61 8.68 35.31 23.87
CA GLY A 61 7.94 36.59 23.92
C GLY A 61 6.88 36.68 25.01
N TRP A 62 6.41 35.55 25.53
CA TRP A 62 5.28 35.48 26.45
C TRP A 62 5.61 34.65 27.68
N ASN A 63 5.89 35.34 28.79
CA ASN A 63 6.16 34.73 30.08
C ASN A 63 4.91 34.79 30.97
N ALA A 64 3.91 33.94 30.70
CA ALA A 64 2.69 33.83 31.49
C ALA A 64 2.45 32.40 31.98
N ARG A 65 1.66 32.27 33.06
CA ARG A 65 1.32 30.96 33.63
C ARG A 65 0.53 30.09 32.65
N GLU A 66 -0.29 30.68 31.77
CA GLU A 66 -1.04 29.91 30.77
C GLU A 66 -0.15 29.20 29.75
N MET A 67 1.10 29.63 29.57
CA MET A 67 2.05 28.98 28.65
C MET A 67 2.29 27.51 28.98
N ILE A 68 2.10 27.09 30.24
CA ILE A 68 2.19 25.68 30.62
C ILE A 68 1.18 24.84 29.83
N TYR A 69 -0.08 25.29 29.74
CA TYR A 69 -1.15 24.57 29.04
C TYR A 69 -0.98 24.61 27.52
N ILE A 70 -0.48 25.73 26.99
CA ILE A 70 -0.17 25.88 25.56
C ILE A 70 0.97 24.91 25.18
N ASN A 71 2.05 24.88 25.97
CA ASN A 71 3.17 23.98 25.75
C ASN A 71 2.74 22.51 25.82
N GLN A 72 1.92 22.13 26.80
CA GLN A 72 1.36 20.78 26.92
C GLN A 72 0.52 20.39 25.70
N SER A 73 -0.34 21.31 25.22
CA SER A 73 -1.16 21.08 24.03
C SER A 73 -0.30 20.86 22.78
N ILE A 74 0.71 21.71 22.56
CA ILE A 74 1.65 21.57 21.44
C ILE A 74 2.41 20.24 21.53
N ASP A 75 2.85 19.84 22.73
CA ASP A 75 3.54 18.56 22.94
C ASP A 75 2.64 17.35 22.72
N SER A 76 1.34 17.45 23.00
CA SER A 76 0.36 16.42 22.63
C SER A 76 0.22 16.30 21.11
N ILE A 77 -0.02 17.43 20.44
CA ILE A 77 -0.18 17.48 18.98
C ILE A 77 1.09 16.92 18.29
N ASN A 78 2.27 17.31 18.75
CA ASN A 78 3.53 16.81 18.21
C ASN A 78 3.67 15.29 18.29
N ARG A 79 3.19 14.68 19.39
CA ARG A 79 3.21 13.22 19.57
C ARG A 79 2.21 12.54 18.62
N GLU A 80 1.00 13.08 18.50
CA GLU A 80 -0.02 12.55 17.61
C GLU A 80 0.37 12.66 16.13
N VAL A 81 0.94 13.80 15.72
CA VAL A 81 1.44 14.03 14.36
C VAL A 81 2.58 13.06 14.02
N ALA A 82 3.51 12.84 14.95
CA ALA A 82 4.59 11.87 14.76
C ALA A 82 4.04 10.44 14.62
N ALA A 83 3.10 10.04 15.48
CA ALA A 83 2.47 8.73 15.41
C ALA A 83 1.68 8.53 14.09
N LEU A 84 0.98 9.57 13.63
CA LEU A 84 0.25 9.53 12.36
C LEU A 84 1.19 9.41 11.16
N SER A 85 2.28 10.18 11.15
CA SER A 85 3.33 10.09 10.13
C SER A 85 3.90 8.67 10.04
N SER A 86 4.30 8.08 11.18
CA SER A 86 4.80 6.70 11.21
C SER A 86 3.76 5.67 10.72
N LYS A 87 2.48 5.88 11.04
CA LYS A 87 1.40 5.01 10.58
C LYS A 87 1.18 5.12 9.07
N LEU A 88 1.26 6.32 8.51
CA LEU A 88 1.18 6.52 7.06
C LEU A 88 2.33 5.81 6.36
N ASP A 89 3.57 5.97 6.83
CA ASP A 89 4.72 5.29 6.22
C ASP A 89 4.57 3.77 6.25
N SER A 90 4.08 3.20 7.36
CA SER A 90 3.75 1.77 7.44
C SER A 90 2.72 1.36 6.39
N ILE A 91 1.63 2.12 6.24
CA ILE A 91 0.59 1.84 5.23
C ILE A 91 1.17 1.93 3.81
N GLY A 92 2.01 2.93 3.52
CA GLY A 92 2.67 3.06 2.22
C GLY A 92 3.53 1.83 1.89
N SER A 93 4.30 1.34 2.87
CA SER A 93 5.11 0.12 2.76
C SER A 93 4.23 -1.12 2.56
N ASP A 94 3.14 -1.24 3.31
CA ASP A 94 2.21 -2.39 3.22
C ASP A 94 1.50 -2.44 1.85
N VAL A 95 1.12 -1.29 1.30
CA VAL A 95 0.52 -1.18 -0.04
C VAL A 95 1.50 -1.66 -1.11
N LEU A 96 2.74 -1.18 -1.08
CA LEU A 96 3.74 -1.56 -2.07
C LEU A 96 4.12 -3.04 -1.96
N SER A 97 4.37 -3.53 -0.74
CA SER A 97 4.74 -4.93 -0.52
C SER A 97 3.60 -5.89 -0.89
N GLY A 98 2.36 -5.56 -0.54
CA GLY A 98 1.19 -6.34 -0.92
C GLY A 98 1.03 -6.43 -2.45
N ALA A 99 1.21 -5.31 -3.16
CA ALA A 99 1.14 -5.30 -4.61
C ALA A 99 2.24 -6.16 -5.27
N GLN A 100 3.49 -6.06 -4.79
CA GLN A 100 4.59 -6.89 -5.27
C GLN A 100 4.40 -8.38 -4.95
N GLN A 101 3.83 -8.70 -3.79
CA GLN A 101 3.51 -10.07 -3.43
C GLN A 101 2.48 -10.67 -4.38
N ILE A 102 1.41 -9.93 -4.68
CA ILE A 102 0.37 -10.36 -5.62
C ILE A 102 0.97 -10.57 -7.01
N GLN A 103 1.78 -9.63 -7.51
CA GLN A 103 2.45 -9.77 -8.81
C GLN A 103 3.29 -11.04 -8.90
N ARG A 104 4.09 -11.36 -7.86
CA ARG A 104 4.89 -12.58 -7.83
C ARG A 104 4.04 -13.85 -7.83
N GLN A 105 2.91 -13.83 -7.12
CA GLN A 105 1.97 -14.95 -7.12
C GLN A 105 1.35 -15.16 -8.50
N GLU A 106 0.90 -14.08 -9.14
CA GLU A 106 0.34 -14.12 -10.50
C GLU A 106 1.35 -14.62 -11.53
N GLU A 107 2.60 -14.15 -11.48
CA GLU A 107 3.66 -14.61 -12.38
C GLU A 107 3.97 -16.10 -12.20
N ALA A 108 3.96 -16.60 -10.96
CA ALA A 108 4.19 -18.01 -10.68
C ALA A 108 3.04 -18.89 -11.21
N GLU A 109 1.78 -18.45 -11.01
CA GLU A 109 0.60 -19.15 -11.54
C GLU A 109 0.57 -19.16 -13.07
N ALA A 110 0.91 -18.04 -13.70
CA ALA A 110 0.98 -17.93 -15.16
C ALA A 110 2.05 -18.87 -15.75
N ARG A 111 3.24 -18.96 -15.12
CA ARG A 111 4.29 -19.90 -15.54
C ARG A 111 3.85 -21.35 -15.37
N ALA A 112 3.23 -21.70 -14.25
CA ALA A 112 2.75 -23.06 -14.00
C ALA A 112 1.68 -23.49 -15.04
N LYS A 113 0.75 -22.59 -15.40
CA LYS A 113 -0.23 -22.83 -16.47
C LYS A 113 0.46 -23.04 -17.82
N ALA A 114 1.40 -22.17 -18.18
CA ALA A 114 2.13 -22.28 -19.46
C ALA A 114 2.94 -23.60 -19.57
N GLU A 115 3.59 -24.03 -18.48
CA GLU A 115 4.31 -25.30 -18.45
C GLU A 115 3.38 -26.52 -18.57
N ALA A 116 2.21 -26.48 -17.92
CA ALA A 116 1.21 -27.54 -18.02
C ALA A 116 0.66 -27.65 -19.45
N GLU A 117 0.35 -26.52 -20.09
CA GLU A 117 -0.09 -26.50 -21.49
C GLU A 117 1.00 -26.99 -22.46
N ALA A 118 2.25 -26.61 -22.24
CA ALA A 118 3.38 -27.07 -23.06
C ALA A 118 3.57 -28.59 -22.96
N LYS A 119 3.47 -29.16 -21.74
CA LYS A 119 3.53 -30.61 -21.53
C LYS A 119 2.35 -31.32 -22.21
N ALA A 120 1.14 -30.80 -22.07
CA ALA A 120 -0.04 -31.38 -22.69
C ALA A 120 0.06 -31.40 -24.23
N LYS A 121 0.59 -30.33 -24.84
CA LYS A 121 0.84 -30.28 -26.29
C LYS A 121 1.90 -31.30 -26.73
N ALA A 122 3.02 -31.38 -26.01
CA ALA A 122 4.09 -32.34 -26.33
C ALA A 122 3.62 -33.81 -26.22
N GLU A 123 2.76 -34.13 -25.25
CA GLU A 123 2.17 -35.47 -25.13
C GLU A 123 1.16 -35.77 -26.24
N ALA A 124 0.36 -34.78 -26.65
CA ALA A 124 -0.58 -34.93 -27.76
C ALA A 124 0.15 -35.16 -29.09
N GLU A 125 1.23 -34.44 -29.36
CA GLU A 125 2.06 -34.61 -30.55
C GLU A 125 2.76 -35.98 -30.59
N LYS A 126 3.27 -36.46 -29.44
CA LYS A 126 3.85 -37.81 -29.35
C LYS A 126 2.83 -38.89 -29.67
N LYS A 127 1.61 -38.79 -29.12
CA LYS A 127 0.53 -39.76 -29.38
C LYS A 127 0.09 -39.73 -30.85
N ALA A 128 0.03 -38.56 -31.47
CA ALA A 128 -0.30 -38.42 -32.89
C ALA A 128 0.76 -39.04 -33.81
N ASN A 129 2.04 -38.92 -33.48
CA ASN A 129 3.13 -39.50 -34.29
C ASN A 129 3.24 -41.03 -34.17
N THR A 130 2.87 -41.62 -33.03
CA THR A 130 2.84 -43.09 -32.86
C THR A 130 1.62 -43.78 -33.49
N ALA A 131 0.57 -43.04 -33.85
CA ALA A 131 -0.65 -43.62 -34.44
C ALA A 131 -0.66 -43.61 -35.98
N GLY A 132 0.40 -43.08 -36.62
CA GLY A 132 0.50 -42.92 -38.08
C GLY A 132 1.53 -43.82 -38.77
N ASN A 133 2.07 -44.85 -38.09
CA ASN A 133 3.07 -45.78 -38.62
C ASN A 133 2.64 -47.22 -38.36
#